data_AF-A0A4Y9L499-F1
#
_entry.id   AF-A0A4Y9L499-F1
#
_cell.length_a   1.000
_cell.length_b   1.000
_cell.length_c   1.000
_cell.angle_alpha   90.00
_cell.angle_beta   90.00
_cell.angle_gamma   90.00
#
_symmetry.space_group_name_H-M   'P 1'
#
loop_
_entity.id
_entity.type
_entity.pdbx_description
1 polymer ?
#
loop_
_entity_poly.entity_id
_entity_poly.type
_entity_poly.pdbx_seq_one_letter_code
_entity_poly.pdbx_strand_id
1 'polypeptide(L)' 'MEVDSISGEAVWTGVTGTRAALQRDGFMIAPNAPAHCPAKWLDDRGYLDAKLARRHSRPWSL' A
#
# COMPACT_ATOMS: atom_id res chain seq x y z
N MET A 1 3.16 5.81 2.97
CA MET A 1 4.13 6.00 4.07
C MET A 1 3.69 7.19 4.89
N GLU A 2 3.89 7.11 6.20
CA GLU A 2 3.80 8.24 7.12
C GLU A 2 5.21 8.61 7.55
N VAL A 3 5.40 9.87 7.92
CA VAL A 3 6.65 10.31 8.53
C VAL A 3 6.42 10.32 10.03
N ASP A 4 7.22 9.56 10.76
CA ASP A 4 7.18 9.62 12.21
C ASP A 4 7.56 11.05 12.66
N SER A 5 6.69 11.67 13.44
CA SER A 5 6.86 13.06 13.85
C SER A 5 8.03 13.28 14.82
N ILE A 6 8.58 12.22 15.43
CA ILE A 6 9.66 12.28 16.42
C ILE A 6 11.01 11.98 15.76
N SER A 7 11.09 10.91 14.96
CA SER A 7 12.34 10.47 14.31
C SER A 7 12.52 11.04 12.91
N GLY A 8 11.45 11.53 12.26
CA GLY A 8 11.48 11.96 10.86
C GLY A 8 11.62 10.81 9.87
N GLU A 9 11.59 9.55 10.33
CA GLU A 9 11.72 8.38 9.47
C GLU A 9 10.42 8.08 8.73
N ALA A 10 10.57 7.61 7.48
CA ALA A 10 9.43 7.14 6.70
C ALA A 10 9.00 5.74 7.19
N VAL A 11 7.89 5.69 7.92
CA VAL A 11 7.30 4.45 8.41
C VAL A 11 6.33 3.88 7.37
N TRP A 12 6.44 2.57 7.14
CA TRP A 12 5.53 1.86 6.26
C TRP A 12 4.19 1.61 6.96
N THR A 13 3.12 2.18 6.42
CA THR A 13 1.81 2.27 7.10
C THR A 13 0.93 1.02 6.99
N GLY A 14 1.40 -0.06 6.35
CA GLY A 14 0.49 -1.18 6.01
C GLY A 14 -0.25 -1.00 4.69
N VAL A 15 -0.36 0.24 4.20
CA VAL A 15 -1.30 0.59 3.13
C VAL A 15 -0.68 0.36 1.76
N THR A 16 -1.31 -0.51 0.97
CA THR A 16 -0.98 -0.78 -0.43
C THR A 16 -2.15 -0.37 -1.30
N GLY A 17 -1.91 0.41 -2.36
CA GLY A 17 -2.94 0.89 -3.25
C GLY A 17 -2.34 1.52 -4.51
N THR A 18 -3.21 1.93 -5.42
CA THR A 18 -2.80 2.69 -6.61
C THR A 18 -2.18 4.02 -6.22
N ARG A 19 -1.32 4.54 -7.11
CA ARG A 19 -0.73 5.88 -6.94
C ARG A 19 -1.81 6.96 -6.77
N ALA A 20 -2.89 6.88 -7.55
CA ALA A 20 -3.99 7.82 -7.45
C ALA A 20 -4.72 7.77 -6.10
N ALA A 21 -5.02 6.57 -5.58
CA ALA A 21 -5.66 6.40 -4.29
C ALA A 21 -4.79 6.92 -3.14
N LEU A 22 -3.50 6.58 -3.16
CA LEU A 22 -2.54 7.02 -2.17
C LEU A 22 -2.35 8.54 -2.18
N GLN A 23 -2.23 9.17 -3.36
CA GLN A 23 -2.14 10.63 -3.49
C GLN A 23 -3.41 11.33 -3.01
N ARG A 24 -4.58 10.80 -3.36
CA ARG A 24 -5.89 11.35 -2.94
C ARG A 24 -6.01 11.43 -1.42
N ASP A 25 -5.47 10.43 -0.72
CA ASP A 25 -5.52 10.36 0.75
C ASP A 25 -4.26 10.88 1.43
N GLY A 26 -3.37 11.58 0.70
CA GLY A 26 -2.21 12.27 1.27
C GLY A 26 -1.04 11.38 1.67
N PHE A 27 -1.03 10.11 1.24
CA PHE A 27 0.08 9.21 1.54
C PHE A 27 1.33 9.59 0.74
N MET A 28 2.47 9.57 1.42
CA MET A 28 3.76 9.74 0.77
C MET A 28 4.09 8.48 -0.04
N ILE A 29 4.34 8.66 -1.33
CA ILE A 29 4.68 7.60 -2.28
C ILE A 29 6.13 7.78 -2.68
N ALA A 30 6.96 6.77 -2.45
CA ALA A 30 8.33 6.82 -2.95
C ALA A 30 8.29 6.89 -4.50
N PRO A 31 8.95 7.88 -5.13
CA PRO A 31 8.83 8.15 -6.56
C PRO A 31 9.18 6.95 -7.44
N ASN A 32 10.08 6.08 -6.94
CA ASN A 32 10.61 4.91 -7.62
C ASN A 32 10.11 3.58 -7.06
N ALA A 33 9.06 3.54 -6.22
CA ALA A 33 8.57 2.27 -5.68
C ALA A 33 8.00 1.36 -6.79
N PRO A 34 8.62 0.19 -7.08
CA PRO A 34 8.12 -0.75 -8.06
C PRO A 34 7.06 -1.65 -7.38
N ALA A 35 5.88 -1.12 -7.12
CA ALA A 35 4.78 -1.90 -6.57
C ALA A 35 3.80 -2.29 -7.69
N HIS A 36 3.87 -3.54 -8.16
CA HIS A 36 2.89 -4.11 -9.08
C HIS A 36 1.77 -4.80 -8.29
N CYS A 37 0.57 -4.21 -8.28
CA CYS A 37 -0.64 -4.83 -7.74
C CYS A 37 -1.62 -5.11 -8.89
N PRO A 38 -2.04 -6.37 -9.13
CA PRO A 38 -3.02 -6.67 -10.17
C PRO A 38 -4.35 -5.94 -9.90
N ALA A 39 -4.95 -5.35 -10.93
CA ALA A 39 -6.18 -4.55 -10.78
C ALA A 39 -7.34 -5.30 -10.09
N LYS A 40 -7.44 -6.62 -10.28
CA LYS A 40 -8.45 -7.49 -9.63
C LYS A 40 -8.29 -7.62 -8.10
N TRP A 41 -7.18 -7.11 -7.55
CA TRP A 41 -6.89 -7.08 -6.12
C TRP A 41 -7.15 -5.72 -5.49
N LEU A 42 -7.58 -4.74 -6.29
CA LEU A 42 -7.96 -3.44 -5.79
C LEU A 42 -9.46 -3.40 -5.51
N ASP A 43 -9.84 -2.73 -4.44
CA ASP A 43 -11.22 -2.32 -4.20
C ASP A 43 -11.59 -1.13 -5.11
N ASP A 44 -12.86 -0.73 -5.05
CA ASP A 44 -13.39 0.39 -5.84
C ASP A 44 -12.71 1.73 -5.53
N ARG A 45 -12.01 1.82 -4.38
CA ARG A 45 -11.25 3.01 -3.97
C ARG A 45 -9.80 2.97 -4.45
N GLY A 46 -9.39 1.88 -5.10
CA GLY A 46 -8.03 1.68 -5.59
C GLY A 46 -7.05 1.24 -4.51
N TYR A 47 -7.51 0.67 -3.41
CA TYR A 47 -6.68 0.06 -2.35
C TYR A 47 -6.67 -1.46 -2.46
N LEU A 48 -5.59 -2.10 -2.02
CA LEU A 48 -5.51 -3.56 -1.94
C LEU A 48 -6.66 -4.10 -1.06
N ASP A 49 -7.52 -4.93 -1.64
CA ASP A 49 -8.58 -5.61 -0.92
C ASP A 49 -7.95 -6.61 0.07
N ALA A 50 -7.93 -6.22 1.35
CA ALA A 50 -7.41 -7.04 2.43
C ALA A 50 -8.12 -8.39 2.57
N LYS A 51 -9.41 -8.50 2.19
CA LYS A 51 -10.14 -9.79 2.20
C LYS A 51 -9.62 -10.71 1.12
N LEU A 52 -9.39 -10.18 -0.10
CA LEU A 52 -8.80 -10.98 -1.18
C LEU A 52 -7.35 -11.34 -0.87
N ALA A 53 -6.58 -10.42 -0.32
CA ALA A 53 -5.19 -10.66 0.06
C ALA A 53 -5.04 -11.76 1.12
N ARG A 54 -5.91 -11.78 2.14
CA ARG A 54 -5.91 -12.84 3.16
C ARG A 54 -6.26 -14.23 2.62
N ARG A 55 -7.14 -14.31 1.62
CA ARG A 55 -7.50 -15.58 0.97
C ARG A 55 -6.36 -16.18 0.15
N HIS A 56 -5.43 -15.34 -0.26
CA HIS A 56 -4.27 -15.71 -1.06
C HIS A 56 -2.98 -15.35 -0.31
N SER A 57 -2.86 -15.85 0.92
CA SER A 57 -1.64 -15.69 1.71
C SER A 57 -0.45 -16.12 0.84
N ARG A 58 0.56 -15.25 0.75
CA ARG A 58 1.78 -15.58 0.02
C ARG A 58 2.43 -16.76 0.76
N PRO A 59 2.87 -17.82 0.08
CA PRO A 59 3.55 -18.94 0.73
C PRO A 59 4.93 -18.61 1.32
N TRP A 60 5.38 -17.35 1.25
CA TRP A 60 6.73 -16.93 1.64
C TRP A 60 6.77 -15.90 2.78
N SER A 61 5.70 -15.77 3.57
CA SER A 61 5.80 -15.10 4.87
C SER A 61 6.35 -16.09 5.92
N LEU A 62 7.67 -16.19 5.97
CA LEU A 62 8.49 -16.68 7.08
C LEU A 62 9.56 -15.63 7.37
#